data_AF-A0A7C4GLP5-F1
#
_entry.id   AF-A0A7C4GLP5-F1
#
_cell.length_a   1.000
_cell.length_b   1.000
_cell.length_c   1.000
_cell.angle_alpha   90.00
_cell.angle_beta   90.00
_cell.angle_gamma   90.00
#
_symmetry.space_group_name_H-M   'P 1'
#
loop_
_entity.id
_entity.type
_entity.pdbx_description
1 polymer ?
#
loop_
_entity_poly.entity_id
_entity_poly.type
_entity_poly.pdbx_seq_one_letter_code
_entity_poly.pdbx_strand_id
1 'polypeptide(L)'
;MPRSNFYPLPLKNIYKLAISMRNPDVNGVMSLLKVSKRKAEQYEKTLNWILERVKDARSMDEFFERVAEALLREYKLDEAFSLLMNRSIPLSPSSLSSAVRERGININDTEAKAIISWLKEGGFLKERKVPILALSLEERILEEIRSRGSLTYSSLRRVYGDAARKIIFSLWKKGLINVPSFEKYRNLLESLEDIERIPGSVSGRIFSTWQDRISGEVYSELVIPLRERISARWH
;
A
#
# COMPACT_ATOMS: atom_id res chain seq x y z
N MET A 1 -9.72 -1.36 -8.75
CA MET A 1 -9.27 -1.96 -7.48
C MET A 1 -10.33 -2.96 -7.04
N PRO A 2 -9.95 -4.15 -6.54
CA PRO A 2 -10.92 -5.05 -5.93
C PRO A 2 -11.67 -4.32 -4.81
N ARG A 3 -12.97 -4.58 -4.67
CA ARG A 3 -13.77 -4.01 -3.58
C ARG A 3 -13.30 -4.63 -2.26
N SER A 4 -12.74 -3.82 -1.36
CA SER A 4 -12.34 -4.25 -0.01
C SER A 4 -13.52 -4.75 0.80
N ASN A 5 -13.34 -5.85 1.54
CA ASN A 5 -14.36 -6.41 2.43
C ASN A 5 -14.56 -5.58 3.69
N PHE A 6 -13.52 -4.93 4.18
CA PHE A 6 -13.55 -4.04 5.35
C PHE A 6 -12.56 -2.89 5.19
N TYR A 7 -12.67 -1.88 6.07
CA TYR A 7 -11.95 -0.60 5.94
C TYR A 7 -11.20 -0.23 7.23
N PRO A 8 -10.13 0.58 7.13
CA PRO A 8 -9.34 1.01 8.30
C PRO A 8 -10.08 2.07 9.11
N LEU A 9 -11.04 1.62 9.90
CA LEU A 9 -11.89 2.42 10.77
C LEU A 9 -11.57 2.10 12.25
N PRO A 10 -11.70 3.05 13.18
CA PRO A 10 -11.40 2.81 14.60
C PRO A 10 -12.24 1.68 15.20
N LEU A 11 -11.60 0.68 15.82
CA LEU A 11 -12.31 -0.44 16.46
C LEU A 11 -13.24 0.04 17.57
N LYS A 12 -12.87 1.09 18.32
CA LYS A 12 -13.77 1.67 19.34
C LYS A 12 -15.14 2.05 18.78
N ASN A 13 -15.17 2.63 17.58
CA ASN A 13 -16.43 3.01 16.94
C ASN A 13 -17.18 1.79 16.42
N ILE A 14 -16.46 0.78 15.93
CA ILE A 14 -17.08 -0.46 15.47
C ILE A 14 -17.69 -1.24 16.63
N TYR A 15 -17.01 -1.30 17.79
CA TYR A 15 -17.55 -1.84 19.03
C TYR A 15 -18.83 -1.11 19.45
N LYS A 16 -18.81 0.23 19.45
CA LYS A 16 -19.99 1.05 19.77
C LYS A 16 -21.18 0.71 18.86
N LEU A 17 -20.93 0.46 17.58
CA LEU A 17 -21.97 0.03 16.64
C LEU A 17 -22.44 -1.40 16.93
N ALA A 18 -21.52 -2.33 17.17
CA ALA A 18 -21.83 -3.74 17.44
C ALA A 18 -22.73 -3.93 18.67
N ILE A 19 -22.53 -3.12 19.73
CA ILE A 19 -23.39 -3.16 20.92
C ILE A 19 -24.74 -2.47 20.72
N SER A 20 -24.83 -1.52 19.78
CA SER A 20 -26.02 -0.69 19.59
C SER A 20 -26.94 -1.20 18.48
N MET A 21 -26.39 -1.96 17.52
CA MET A 21 -27.08 -2.33 16.28
C MET A 21 -26.69 -3.77 15.88
N ARG A 22 -27.65 -4.70 15.96
CA ARG A 22 -27.45 -6.09 15.46
C ARG A 22 -27.55 -6.19 13.93
N ASN A 23 -28.38 -5.36 13.32
CA ASN A 23 -28.54 -5.26 11.87
C ASN A 23 -28.09 -3.86 11.43
N PRO A 24 -26.81 -3.68 11.05
CA PRO A 24 -26.31 -2.37 10.68
C PRO A 24 -26.93 -1.89 9.38
N ASP A 25 -27.40 -0.65 9.39
CA ASP A 25 -27.85 0.08 8.21
C ASP A 25 -27.14 1.44 8.13
N VAL A 26 -26.96 1.95 6.91
CA VAL A 26 -26.27 3.22 6.66
C VAL A 26 -26.84 4.40 7.47
N ASN A 27 -28.17 4.52 7.59
CA ASN A 27 -28.80 5.66 8.26
C ASN A 27 -28.60 5.60 9.77
N GLY A 28 -28.72 4.41 10.38
CA GLY A 28 -28.42 4.18 11.79
C GLY A 28 -26.95 4.45 12.13
N VAL A 29 -26.02 4.05 11.26
CA VAL A 29 -24.60 4.37 11.43
C VAL A 29 -24.34 5.88 11.34
N MET A 30 -24.96 6.56 10.36
CA MET A 30 -24.84 8.01 10.21
C MET A 30 -25.34 8.76 11.45
N SER A 31 -26.49 8.38 11.98
CA SER A 31 -27.09 9.04 13.15
C SER A 31 -26.25 8.84 14.41
N LEU A 32 -25.73 7.63 14.63
CA LEU A 32 -25.01 7.26 15.85
C LEU A 32 -23.57 7.78 15.90
N LEU A 33 -22.88 7.82 14.75
CA LEU A 33 -21.49 8.30 14.66
C LEU A 33 -21.33 9.71 14.08
N LYS A 34 -22.41 10.33 13.57
CA LYS A 34 -22.40 11.66 12.92
C LYS A 34 -21.38 11.75 11.79
N VAL A 35 -21.39 10.77 10.89
CA VAL A 35 -20.45 10.66 9.76
C VAL A 35 -21.14 10.84 8.41
N SER A 36 -20.36 11.13 7.36
CA SER A 36 -20.88 11.20 5.99
C SER A 36 -21.37 9.84 5.49
N LYS A 37 -22.30 9.84 4.54
CA LYS A 37 -22.88 8.62 3.94
C LYS A 37 -21.81 7.63 3.48
N ARG A 38 -20.81 8.09 2.73
CA ARG A 38 -19.70 7.25 2.25
C ARG A 38 -18.96 6.56 3.41
N LYS A 39 -18.76 7.26 4.52
CA LYS A 39 -18.07 6.69 5.68
C LYS A 39 -18.98 5.74 6.47
N ALA A 40 -20.28 6.01 6.51
CA ALA A 40 -21.26 5.10 7.08
C ALA A 40 -21.36 3.77 6.28
N GLU A 41 -21.36 3.82 4.95
CA GLU A 41 -21.30 2.62 4.09
C GLU A 41 -20.04 1.77 4.39
N GLN A 42 -18.90 2.43 4.66
CA GLN A 42 -17.67 1.72 5.06
C GLN A 42 -17.81 1.06 6.44
N TYR A 43 -18.42 1.75 7.41
CA TYR A 43 -18.69 1.20 8.75
C TYR A 43 -19.67 0.05 8.71
N GLU A 44 -20.78 0.18 7.97
CA GLU A 44 -21.77 -0.88 7.77
C GLU A 44 -21.11 -2.13 7.19
N LYS A 45 -20.36 -1.98 6.09
CA LYS A 45 -19.64 -3.10 5.48
C LYS A 45 -18.65 -3.77 6.44
N THR A 46 -17.89 -2.95 7.16
CA THR A 46 -16.90 -3.41 8.14
C THR A 46 -17.56 -4.11 9.33
N LEU A 47 -18.69 -3.59 9.82
CA LEU A 47 -19.42 -4.17 10.93
C LEU A 47 -20.06 -5.50 10.53
N ASN A 48 -20.66 -5.59 9.34
CA ASN A 48 -21.18 -6.87 8.80
C ASN A 48 -20.08 -7.94 8.76
N TRP A 49 -18.91 -7.59 8.23
CA TRP A 49 -17.77 -8.51 8.21
C TRP A 49 -17.39 -9.00 9.63
N ILE A 50 -17.40 -8.12 10.63
CA ILE A 50 -17.09 -8.45 12.02
C ILE A 50 -18.17 -9.32 12.65
N LEU A 51 -19.45 -8.96 12.51
CA LEU A 51 -20.57 -9.68 13.13
C LEU A 51 -20.71 -11.12 12.61
N GLU A 52 -20.31 -11.38 11.37
CA GLU A 52 -20.24 -12.74 10.81
C GLU A 52 -19.17 -13.63 11.48
N ARG A 53 -18.16 -13.03 12.13
CA ARG A 53 -16.93 -13.72 12.55
C ARG A 53 -16.69 -13.69 14.05
N VAL A 54 -17.21 -12.67 14.71
CA VAL A 54 -16.97 -12.37 16.12
C VAL A 54 -18.28 -12.53 16.88
N LYS A 55 -18.27 -13.45 17.86
CA LYS A 55 -19.39 -13.62 18.79
C LYS A 55 -19.56 -12.39 19.69
N ASP A 56 -20.76 -12.21 20.24
CA ASP A 56 -21.09 -11.15 21.22
C ASP A 56 -20.08 -11.07 22.37
N ALA A 57 -19.39 -9.93 22.48
CA ALA A 57 -18.40 -9.65 23.52
C ALA A 57 -19.01 -8.86 24.68
N ARG A 58 -18.57 -9.14 25.90
CA ARG A 58 -19.06 -8.50 27.13
C ARG A 58 -18.31 -7.21 27.47
N SER A 59 -17.10 -7.04 26.92
CA SER A 59 -16.28 -5.85 27.08
C SER A 59 -15.65 -5.42 25.76
N MET A 60 -15.11 -4.20 25.73
CA MET A 60 -14.36 -3.68 24.58
C MET A 60 -13.06 -4.47 24.35
N ASP A 61 -12.35 -4.84 25.42
CA ASP A 61 -11.11 -5.61 25.32
C ASP A 61 -11.38 -7.01 24.76
N GLU A 62 -12.42 -7.67 25.26
CA GLU A 62 -12.85 -8.99 24.74
C GLU A 62 -13.27 -8.88 23.26
N PHE A 63 -13.90 -7.77 22.86
CA PHE A 63 -14.21 -7.51 21.45
C PHE A 63 -12.93 -7.37 20.61
N PHE A 64 -11.92 -6.64 21.10
CA PHE A 64 -10.65 -6.46 20.40
C PHE A 64 -9.89 -7.77 20.25
N GLU A 65 -9.83 -8.58 21.32
CA GLU A 65 -9.21 -9.92 21.32
C GLU A 65 -9.86 -10.82 20.28
N ARG A 66 -11.20 -10.92 20.28
CA ARG A 66 -11.92 -11.77 19.32
C ARG A 66 -11.79 -11.31 17.88
N VAL A 67 -11.74 -9.99 17.64
CA VAL A 67 -11.43 -9.45 16.30
C VAL A 67 -10.02 -9.86 15.89
N ALA A 68 -9.03 -9.74 16.78
CA ALA A 68 -7.65 -10.15 16.50
C ALA A 68 -7.54 -11.66 16.19
N GLU A 69 -8.20 -12.51 16.98
CA GLU A 69 -8.26 -13.96 16.73
C GLU A 69 -8.88 -14.30 15.37
N ALA A 70 -9.99 -13.64 15.01
CA ALA A 70 -10.62 -13.83 13.71
C ALA A 70 -9.67 -13.44 12.56
N LEU A 71 -8.94 -12.33 12.70
CA LEU A 71 -7.95 -11.89 11.72
C LEU A 71 -6.78 -12.85 11.60
N LEU A 72 -6.19 -13.27 12.73
CA LEU A 72 -5.06 -14.22 12.77
C LEU A 72 -5.42 -15.52 12.05
N ARG A 73 -6.63 -16.05 12.32
CA ARG A 73 -7.13 -17.28 11.70
C ARG A 73 -7.41 -17.13 10.21
N GLU A 74 -8.17 -16.12 9.80
CA GLU A 74 -8.62 -15.99 8.40
C GLU A 74 -7.50 -15.61 7.45
N TYR A 75 -6.56 -14.79 7.90
CA TYR A 75 -5.47 -14.28 7.07
C TYR A 75 -4.13 -14.96 7.34
N LYS A 76 -4.10 -15.99 8.20
CA LYS A 76 -2.89 -16.72 8.60
C LYS A 76 -1.75 -15.77 9.00
N LEU A 77 -2.08 -14.78 9.83
CA LEU A 77 -1.19 -13.65 10.07
C LEU A 77 0.09 -14.05 10.80
N ASP A 78 0.08 -15.11 11.62
CA ASP A 78 1.28 -15.61 12.30
C ASP A 78 2.36 -16.05 11.29
N GLU A 79 1.94 -16.76 10.24
CA GLU A 79 2.84 -17.17 9.15
C GLU A 79 3.32 -15.97 8.33
N ALA A 80 2.41 -15.02 8.04
CA ALA A 80 2.74 -13.82 7.29
C ALA A 80 3.74 -12.93 8.05
N PHE A 81 3.53 -12.70 9.35
CA PHE A 81 4.46 -11.95 10.18
C PHE A 81 5.80 -12.67 10.34
N SER A 82 5.79 -14.00 10.50
CA SER A 82 7.03 -14.79 10.55
C SER A 82 7.84 -14.66 9.27
N LEU A 83 7.19 -14.68 8.10
CA LEU A 83 7.84 -14.46 6.81
C LEU A 83 8.48 -13.07 6.73
N LEU A 84 7.73 -12.03 7.09
CA LEU A 84 8.23 -10.65 7.07
C LEU A 84 9.42 -10.46 8.01
N MET A 85 9.35 -11.02 9.23
CA MET A 85 10.44 -10.97 10.20
C MET A 85 11.69 -11.70 9.70
N ASN A 86 11.54 -12.92 9.19
CA ASN A 86 12.67 -13.73 8.70
C ASN A 86 13.40 -13.06 7.52
N ARG A 87 12.67 -12.32 6.69
CA ARG A 87 13.23 -11.58 5.55
C ARG A 87 13.61 -10.14 5.89
N SER A 88 13.49 -9.72 7.15
CA SER A 88 13.71 -8.33 7.58
C SER A 88 12.90 -7.31 6.76
N ILE A 89 11.69 -7.68 6.33
CA ILE A 89 10.80 -6.81 5.57
C ILE A 89 9.98 -5.96 6.54
N PRO A 90 9.97 -4.61 6.39
CA PRO A 90 9.20 -3.74 7.28
C PRO A 90 7.70 -3.94 7.10
N LEU A 91 6.97 -3.96 8.21
CA LEU A 91 5.52 -4.08 8.20
C LEU A 91 4.86 -2.82 7.63
N SER A 92 4.30 -2.97 6.45
CA SER A 92 3.51 -1.99 5.72
C SER A 92 2.29 -2.67 5.07
N PRO A 93 1.23 -1.92 4.69
CA PRO A 93 0.08 -2.52 4.03
C PRO A 93 0.43 -3.32 2.75
N SER A 94 1.42 -2.86 1.97
CA SER A 94 1.85 -3.58 0.76
C SER A 94 2.65 -4.84 1.09
N SER A 95 3.51 -4.81 2.10
CA SER A 95 4.27 -6.00 2.53
C SER A 95 3.34 -7.08 3.10
N LEU A 96 2.35 -6.68 3.91
CA LEU A 96 1.37 -7.61 4.48
C LEU A 96 0.48 -8.18 3.37
N SER A 97 0.00 -7.35 2.44
CA SER A 97 -0.80 -7.85 1.32
C SER A 97 -0.02 -8.82 0.42
N SER A 98 1.28 -8.61 0.24
CA SER A 98 2.16 -9.54 -0.48
C SER A 98 2.34 -10.86 0.28
N ALA A 99 2.71 -10.80 1.56
CA ALA A 99 2.96 -11.98 2.38
C ALA A 99 1.72 -12.87 2.53
N VAL A 100 0.54 -12.27 2.66
CA VAL A 100 -0.74 -13.00 2.73
C VAL A 100 -1.11 -13.61 1.36
N ARG A 101 -0.79 -12.92 0.25
CA ARG A 101 -1.07 -13.41 -1.10
C ARG A 101 -0.22 -14.62 -1.49
N GLU A 102 1.03 -14.70 -1.04
CA GLU A 102 1.88 -15.90 -1.23
C GLU A 102 1.25 -17.18 -0.62
N ARG A 103 0.33 -17.02 0.33
CA ARG A 103 -0.44 -18.11 0.95
C ARG A 103 -1.77 -18.39 0.26
N GLY A 104 -2.02 -17.80 -0.91
CA GLY A 104 -3.25 -17.96 -1.68
C GLY A 104 -4.43 -17.13 -1.17
N ILE A 105 -4.21 -16.23 -0.20
CA ILE A 105 -5.28 -15.39 0.37
C ILE A 105 -5.21 -14.01 -0.28
N ASN A 106 -6.26 -13.62 -1.00
CA ASN A 106 -6.28 -12.33 -1.69
C ASN A 106 -6.79 -11.21 -0.77
N ILE A 107 -5.87 -10.32 -0.37
CA ILE A 107 -6.22 -9.06 0.28
C ILE A 107 -5.61 -7.88 -0.47
N ASN A 108 -6.24 -6.72 -0.35
CA ASN A 108 -5.74 -5.46 -0.87
C ASN A 108 -5.14 -4.56 0.23
N ASP A 109 -4.39 -3.53 -0.18
CA ASP A 109 -3.71 -2.60 0.74
C ASP A 109 -4.66 -1.92 1.74
N THR A 110 -5.95 -1.75 1.41
CA THR A 110 -6.94 -1.15 2.33
C THR A 110 -7.28 -2.10 3.46
N GLU A 111 -7.46 -3.38 3.14
CA GLU A 111 -7.73 -4.44 4.12
C GLU A 111 -6.48 -4.67 4.97
N ALA A 112 -5.30 -4.79 4.37
CA ALA A 112 -4.03 -4.89 5.09
C ALA A 112 -3.81 -3.70 6.04
N LYS A 113 -4.15 -2.48 5.61
CA LYS A 113 -4.11 -1.29 6.46
C LYS A 113 -5.09 -1.38 7.64
N ALA A 114 -6.28 -1.93 7.43
CA ALA A 114 -7.26 -2.12 8.49
C ALA A 114 -6.77 -3.16 9.51
N ILE A 115 -6.25 -4.31 9.06
CA ILE A 115 -5.64 -5.33 9.92
C ILE A 115 -4.55 -4.72 10.80
N ILE A 116 -3.58 -4.03 10.20
CA ILE A 116 -2.47 -3.40 10.94
C ILE A 116 -3.01 -2.39 11.95
N SER A 117 -3.98 -1.56 11.56
CA SER A 117 -4.58 -0.54 12.44
C SER A 117 -5.26 -1.18 13.64
N TRP A 118 -6.03 -2.25 13.43
CA TRP A 118 -6.80 -2.93 14.47
C TRP A 118 -5.90 -3.67 15.45
N LEU A 119 -4.88 -4.39 14.97
CA LEU A 119 -3.92 -5.04 15.86
C LEU A 119 -3.11 -4.02 16.67
N LYS A 120 -2.80 -2.85 16.12
CA LYS A 120 -2.17 -1.75 16.86
C LYS A 120 -3.11 -1.15 17.91
N GLU A 121 -4.36 -0.88 17.54
CA GLU A 121 -5.37 -0.32 18.45
C GLU A 121 -5.67 -1.24 19.63
N GLY A 122 -5.69 -2.56 19.41
CA GLY A 122 -5.83 -3.57 20.46
C GLY A 122 -4.55 -3.91 21.22
N GLY A 123 -3.40 -3.34 20.86
CA GLY A 123 -2.12 -3.59 21.54
C GLY A 123 -1.47 -4.95 21.24
N PHE A 124 -2.00 -5.71 20.29
CA PHE A 124 -1.50 -7.03 19.87
C PHE A 124 -0.29 -6.96 18.93
N LEU A 125 -0.05 -5.80 18.31
CA LEU A 125 1.07 -5.56 17.41
C LEU A 125 2.01 -4.50 17.97
N LYS A 126 3.26 -4.89 18.23
CA LYS A 126 4.35 -3.99 18.65
C LYS A 126 5.48 -4.04 17.63
N GLU A 127 5.91 -2.86 17.17
CA GLU A 127 6.99 -2.73 16.19
C GLU A 127 8.28 -2.31 16.89
N ARG A 128 9.35 -3.08 16.69
CA ARG A 128 10.71 -2.67 17.03
C ARG A 128 11.35 -2.03 15.80
N LYS A 129 11.84 -0.80 15.93
CA LYS A 129 12.55 -0.12 14.84
C LYS A 129 14.00 -0.60 14.81
N VAL A 130 14.42 -1.14 13.67
CA VAL A 130 15.82 -1.52 13.42
C VAL A 130 16.46 -0.44 12.56
N PRO A 131 17.61 0.14 12.96
CA PRO A 131 18.31 1.12 12.14
C PRO A 131 18.89 0.47 10.88
N ILE A 132 18.76 1.15 9.74
CA ILE A 132 19.33 0.71 8.46
C ILE A 132 20.35 1.76 8.01
N LEU A 133 21.56 1.33 7.68
CA LEU A 133 22.61 2.20 7.15
C LEU A 133 22.47 2.26 5.62
N ALA A 134 22.07 3.41 5.09
CA ALA A 134 21.94 3.66 3.66
C ALA A 134 22.97 4.70 3.20
N LEU A 135 24.02 4.23 2.52
CA LEU A 135 25.17 5.05 2.13
C LEU A 135 24.89 5.81 0.84
N SER A 136 24.32 5.14 -0.15
CA SER A 136 24.03 5.72 -1.47
C SER A 136 22.65 6.38 -1.54
N LEU A 137 22.46 7.30 -2.51
CA LEU A 137 21.15 7.89 -2.77
C LEU A 137 20.13 6.84 -3.24
N GLU A 138 20.58 5.84 -4.00
CA GLU A 138 19.73 4.73 -4.46
C GLU A 138 19.22 3.89 -3.29
N GLU A 139 20.09 3.55 -2.33
CA GLU A 139 19.70 2.86 -1.09
C GLU A 139 18.72 3.69 -0.26
N ARG A 140 18.98 4.99 -0.08
CA ARG A 140 18.08 5.87 0.70
C ARG A 140 16.67 5.93 0.09
N ILE A 141 16.58 6.05 -1.25
CA ILE A 141 15.29 6.04 -1.95
C ILE A 141 14.61 4.69 -1.82
N LEU A 142 15.35 3.58 -1.99
CA LEU A 142 14.80 2.23 -1.86
C LEU A 142 14.25 1.99 -0.44
N GLU A 143 15.00 2.35 0.59
CA GLU A 143 14.59 2.18 1.99
C GLU A 143 13.41 3.09 2.38
N GLU A 144 13.32 4.31 1.83
CA GLU A 144 12.12 5.14 2.00
C GLU A 144 10.89 4.50 1.32
N ILE A 145 11.04 3.92 0.13
CA ILE A 145 9.94 3.20 -0.54
C ILE A 145 9.55 1.94 0.26
N ARG A 146 10.52 1.17 0.77
CA ARG A 146 10.28 -0.04 1.57
C ARG A 146 9.59 0.27 2.89
N SER A 147 10.10 1.23 3.65
CA SER A 147 9.53 1.62 4.95
C SER A 147 8.09 2.10 4.84
N ARG A 148 7.74 2.80 3.76
CA ARG A 148 6.38 3.28 3.50
C ARG A 148 5.51 2.25 2.77
N GLY A 149 6.12 1.23 2.18
CA GLY A 149 5.51 0.25 1.29
C GLY A 149 5.13 0.82 -0.08
N SER A 150 4.61 2.05 -0.15
CA SER A 150 4.29 2.75 -1.38
C SER A 150 4.21 4.27 -1.22
N LEU A 151 4.69 5.01 -2.21
CA LEU A 151 4.74 6.48 -2.26
C LEU A 151 4.39 7.01 -3.65
N THR A 152 4.04 8.29 -3.73
CA THR A 152 3.92 8.96 -5.03
C THR A 152 5.26 9.47 -5.51
N TYR A 153 5.45 9.57 -6.83
CA TYR A 153 6.64 10.21 -7.39
C TYR A 153 6.82 11.65 -6.88
N SER A 154 5.73 12.41 -6.70
CA SER A 154 5.80 13.76 -6.11
C SER A 154 6.41 13.77 -4.71
N SER A 155 6.15 12.75 -3.89
CA SER A 155 6.69 12.64 -2.54
C SER A 155 8.20 12.42 -2.57
N LEU A 156 8.68 11.55 -3.47
CA LEU A 156 10.10 11.27 -3.66
C LEU A 156 10.83 12.47 -4.26
N ARG A 157 10.28 13.08 -5.32
CA ARG A 157 10.87 14.26 -5.98
C ARG A 157 11.02 15.44 -5.02
N ARG A 158 10.07 15.65 -4.10
CA ARG A 158 10.17 16.73 -3.10
C ARG A 158 11.36 16.56 -2.17
N VAL A 159 11.74 15.33 -1.84
CA VAL A 159 12.83 15.04 -0.89
C VAL A 159 14.17 14.88 -1.60
N TYR A 160 14.18 14.22 -2.75
CA TYR A 160 15.40 13.79 -3.45
C TYR A 160 15.66 14.54 -4.77
N GLY A 161 14.81 15.50 -5.12
CA GLY A 161 14.93 16.30 -6.35
C GLY A 161 14.71 15.47 -7.62
N ASP A 162 15.20 16.00 -8.75
CA ASP A 162 15.04 15.38 -10.07
C ASP A 162 15.88 14.11 -10.24
N ALA A 163 16.91 13.91 -9.39
CA ALA A 163 17.71 12.68 -9.36
C ALA A 163 16.88 11.43 -9.04
N ALA A 164 15.73 11.60 -8.35
CA ALA A 164 14.80 10.51 -8.05
C ALA A 164 14.37 9.75 -9.30
N ARG A 165 14.19 10.44 -10.44
CA ARG A 165 13.75 9.85 -11.71
C ARG A 165 14.66 8.73 -12.19
N LYS A 166 15.97 9.01 -12.29
CA LYS A 166 16.99 8.06 -12.75
C LYS A 166 17.08 6.85 -11.80
N ILE A 167 17.01 7.11 -10.50
CA ILE A 167 17.08 6.06 -9.47
C ILE A 167 15.83 5.17 -9.48
N ILE A 168 14.63 5.73 -9.61
CA ILE A 168 13.39 4.96 -9.72
C ILE A 168 13.45 4.04 -10.94
N PHE A 169 13.93 4.55 -12.08
CA PHE A 169 14.13 3.71 -13.26
C PHE A 169 15.12 2.56 -13.01
N SER A 170 16.28 2.85 -12.40
CA SER A 170 17.26 1.83 -12.00
C SER A 170 16.65 0.75 -11.09
N LEU A 171 15.98 1.16 -10.00
CA LEU A 171 15.36 0.25 -9.04
C LEU A 171 14.25 -0.60 -9.68
N TRP A 172 13.49 -0.03 -10.62
CA TRP A 172 12.47 -0.77 -11.37
C TRP A 172 13.10 -1.81 -12.31
N LYS A 173 14.17 -1.44 -13.02
CA LYS A 173 14.91 -2.36 -13.90
C LYS A 173 15.53 -3.52 -13.12
N LYS A 174 16.00 -3.26 -11.89
CA LYS A 174 16.46 -4.28 -10.92
C LYS A 174 15.32 -5.13 -10.33
N GLY A 175 14.06 -4.83 -10.65
CA GLY A 175 12.90 -5.56 -10.14
C GLY A 175 12.57 -5.32 -8.67
N LEU A 176 13.17 -4.31 -8.03
CA LEU A 176 13.04 -4.01 -6.60
C LEU A 176 11.80 -3.18 -6.26
N ILE A 177 11.27 -2.46 -7.25
CA ILE A 177 10.06 -1.64 -7.11
C ILE A 177 9.13 -1.86 -8.30
N ASN A 178 7.86 -1.53 -8.10
CA ASN A 178 6.83 -1.54 -9.12
C ASN A 178 6.43 -0.10 -9.48
N VAL A 179 6.39 0.18 -10.78
CA VAL A 179 5.91 1.46 -11.33
C VAL A 179 4.85 1.14 -12.39
N PRO A 180 3.55 1.20 -12.07
CA PRO A 180 2.47 0.74 -12.94
C PRO A 180 2.53 1.28 -14.36
N SER A 181 2.86 2.56 -14.55
CA SER A 181 2.97 3.14 -15.88
C SER A 181 4.14 2.62 -16.71
N PHE A 182 5.19 2.09 -16.09
CA PHE A 182 6.33 1.48 -16.81
C PHE A 182 5.97 0.09 -17.35
N GLU A 183 5.10 -0.65 -16.66
CA GLU A 183 4.77 -2.04 -17.04
C GLU A 183 4.20 -2.15 -18.46
N LYS A 184 3.42 -1.16 -18.90
CA LYS A 184 2.89 -1.11 -20.28
C LYS A 184 3.99 -1.01 -21.35
N TYR A 185 5.15 -0.47 -20.97
CA TYR A 185 6.27 -0.20 -21.86
C TYR A 185 7.51 -1.05 -21.52
N ARG A 186 7.35 -2.12 -20.73
CA ARG A 186 8.46 -2.92 -20.19
C ARG A 186 9.48 -3.34 -21.25
N ASN A 187 9.02 -3.92 -22.36
CA ASN A 187 9.90 -4.39 -23.44
C ASN A 187 10.79 -3.28 -24.02
N LEU A 188 10.26 -2.06 -24.14
CA LEU A 188 11.03 -0.91 -24.60
C LEU A 188 11.97 -0.40 -23.50
N LEU A 189 11.44 -0.24 -22.29
CA LEU A 189 12.16 0.39 -21.18
C LEU A 189 13.33 -0.47 -20.67
N GLU A 190 13.24 -1.80 -20.73
CA GLU A 190 14.32 -2.70 -20.29
C GLU A 190 15.57 -2.60 -21.17
N SER A 191 15.41 -2.31 -22.47
CA SER A 191 16.53 -2.15 -23.40
C SER A 191 17.19 -0.77 -23.35
N LEU A 192 16.62 0.20 -22.62
CA LEU A 192 17.18 1.55 -22.54
C LEU A 192 18.36 1.61 -21.55
N GLU A 193 19.40 2.32 -21.99
CA GLU A 193 20.53 2.75 -21.15
C GLU A 193 20.40 4.24 -20.77
N ASP A 194 19.97 5.08 -21.71
CA ASP A 194 19.71 6.50 -21.49
C ASP A 194 18.20 6.81 -21.52
N ILE A 195 17.67 7.30 -20.40
CA ILE A 195 16.27 7.68 -20.26
C ILE A 195 15.97 9.11 -20.69
N GLU A 196 16.98 9.90 -21.04
CA GLU A 196 16.85 11.30 -21.48
C GLU A 196 16.85 11.40 -23.02
N ARG A 197 17.38 10.39 -23.71
CA ARG A 197 17.53 10.34 -25.18
C ARG A 197 16.98 9.05 -25.78
N ILE A 198 15.67 8.88 -25.68
CA ILE A 198 14.93 7.78 -26.29
C ILE A 198 14.57 8.19 -27.74
N PRO A 199 14.56 7.28 -28.73
CA PRO A 199 14.10 7.62 -30.08
C PRO A 199 12.70 8.25 -30.09
N GLY A 200 12.53 9.36 -30.82
CA GLY A 200 11.32 10.20 -30.82
C GLY A 200 10.02 9.57 -31.34
N SER A 201 10.05 8.31 -31.77
CA SER A 201 8.88 7.56 -32.25
C SER A 201 8.00 7.01 -31.12
N VAL A 202 8.35 7.24 -29.86
CA VAL A 202 7.66 6.66 -28.72
C VAL A 202 6.58 7.60 -28.18
N SER A 203 5.34 7.11 -28.09
CA SER A 203 4.20 7.87 -27.58
C SER A 203 3.66 7.29 -26.26
N GLY A 204 3.28 8.17 -25.34
CA GLY A 204 2.73 7.76 -24.06
C GLY A 204 2.75 8.85 -23.02
N ARG A 205 1.98 8.67 -21.94
CA ARG A 205 1.92 9.62 -20.81
C ARG A 205 3.22 9.70 -20.00
N ILE A 206 4.15 8.79 -20.25
CA ILE A 206 5.46 8.71 -19.60
C ILE A 206 6.60 9.18 -20.51
N PHE A 207 6.30 9.73 -21.68
CA PHE A 207 7.31 10.23 -22.61
C PHE A 207 7.04 11.71 -22.90
N SER A 208 8.09 12.51 -22.89
CA SER A 208 8.07 13.91 -23.32
C SER A 208 9.02 14.08 -24.50
N THR A 209 8.49 14.43 -25.65
CA THR A 209 9.25 14.54 -26.90
C THR A 209 9.78 15.96 -27.09
N TRP A 210 11.03 16.07 -27.50
CA TRP A 210 11.73 17.31 -27.77
C TRP A 210 12.64 17.15 -29.01
N GLN A 211 12.99 18.26 -29.64
CA GLN A 211 13.91 18.27 -30.78
C GLN A 211 15.25 18.83 -30.33
N ASP A 212 16.33 18.11 -30.61
CA ASP A 212 17.67 18.63 -30.40
C ASP A 212 17.91 19.79 -31.36
N ARG A 213 18.29 20.94 -30.79
CA ARG A 213 18.54 22.16 -31.55
C ARG A 213 19.81 22.06 -32.39
N ILE A 214 20.73 21.17 -32.04
CA ILE A 214 22.02 21.02 -32.73
C ILE A 214 21.89 20.01 -33.88
N SER A 215 21.43 18.78 -33.59
CA SER A 215 21.32 17.74 -34.63
C SER A 215 20.03 17.81 -35.44
N GLY A 216 19.00 18.51 -34.94
CA GLY A 216 17.66 18.52 -35.52
C GLY A 216 16.87 17.23 -35.27
N GLU A 217 17.46 16.24 -34.60
CA GLU A 217 16.84 14.95 -34.33
C GLU A 217 15.79 15.06 -33.22
N VAL A 218 14.80 14.18 -33.30
CA VAL A 218 13.70 14.14 -32.33
C VAL A 218 13.97 13.03 -31.32
N TYR A 219 14.03 13.44 -30.05
CA TYR A 219 14.21 12.56 -28.91
C TYR A 219 13.00 12.61 -27.99
N SER A 220 12.82 11.56 -27.22
CA SER A 220 11.88 11.52 -26.09
C SER A 220 12.67 11.31 -24.81
N GLU A 221 12.23 11.92 -23.72
CA GLU A 221 12.69 11.60 -22.38
C GLU A 221 11.61 10.88 -21.59
N LEU A 222 12.03 10.01 -20.67
CA LEU A 222 11.15 9.38 -19.70
C LEU A 222 10.68 10.41 -18.68
N VAL A 223 9.37 10.48 -18.46
CA VAL A 223 8.74 11.32 -17.44
C VAL A 223 7.89 10.43 -16.55
N ILE A 224 8.01 10.61 -15.23
CA ILE A 224 7.18 9.93 -14.26
C ILE A 224 6.05 10.89 -13.84
N PRO A 225 4.76 10.54 -14.05
CA PRO A 225 3.66 11.38 -13.60
C PRO A 225 3.73 11.66 -12.10
N LEU A 226 3.44 12.89 -11.66
CA LEU A 226 3.57 13.26 -10.24
C LEU A 226 2.73 12.39 -9.28
N ARG A 227 1.57 11.93 -9.75
CA ARG A 227 0.65 11.06 -9.00
C ARG A 227 0.93 9.56 -9.20
N GLU A 228 1.97 9.19 -9.95
CA GLU A 228 2.36 7.81 -10.14
C GLU A 228 2.68 7.17 -8.79
N ARG A 229 2.13 5.98 -8.54
CA ARG A 229 2.32 5.25 -7.29
C ARG A 229 3.45 4.25 -7.46
N ILE A 230 4.54 4.47 -6.75
CA ILE A 230 5.72 3.62 -6.72
C ILE A 230 5.60 2.73 -5.48
N SER A 231 5.76 1.42 -5.65
CA SER A 231 5.58 0.45 -4.55
C SER A 231 6.78 -0.46 -4.45
N ALA A 232 7.17 -0.83 -3.24
CA ALA A 232 8.20 -1.86 -3.04
C ALA A 232 7.73 -3.20 -3.62
N ARG A 233 8.65 -3.95 -4.24
CA ARG A 233 8.44 -5.38 -4.53
C ARG A 233 9.10 -6.19 -3.43
N TRP A 234 8.34 -7.14 -2.92
CA TRP A 234 8.74 -8.05 -1.86
C TRP A 234 8.89 -9.42 -2.53
N HIS A 235 10.12 -9.79 -2.85
CA HIS A 235 10.45 -11.11 -3.42
C HIS A 235 10.94 -12.06 -2.33
#